data_AF-A0A7C2W2V4-F1
#
_entry.id   AF-A0A7C2W2V4-F1
#
_cell.length_a   1.000
_cell.length_b   1.000
_cell.length_c   1.000
_cell.angle_alpha   90.00
_cell.angle_beta   90.00
_cell.angle_gamma   90.00
#
_symmetry.space_group_name_H-M   'P 1'
#
loop_
_entity.id
_entity.type
_entity.pdbx_description
1 polymer ?
#
loop_
_entity_poly.entity_id
_entity_poly.type
_entity_poly.pdbx_seq_one_letter_code
_entity_poly.pdbx_strand_id
1 'polypeptide(L)'
;MGVNFVIIFENRAGRTEEEINRTFGTGCIPNEWVCFSYEGGSYVSWCVTPRYFYPEDDPERWEALRKFLVRVREFLGGGEIYLGNDVINLMTPEDATEDREFFLPMAVPEEWLLEPDAKSQPELARIQELEGLIW
;
A
#
# COMPACT_ATOMS: atom_id res chain seq x y z
N MET A 1 4.26 16.96 12.74
CA MET A 1 4.81 15.67 12.26
C MET A 1 3.61 14.75 12.05
N GLY A 2 3.45 14.19 10.85
CA GLY A 2 2.35 13.27 10.54
C GLY A 2 2.87 11.84 10.46
N VAL A 3 1.97 10.87 10.63
CA VAL A 3 2.25 9.43 10.49
C VAL A 3 1.93 9.03 9.06
N ASN A 4 2.87 8.40 8.35
CA ASN A 4 2.69 7.98 6.96
C ASN A 4 2.13 6.56 6.88
N PHE A 5 1.57 6.21 5.71
CA PHE A 5 1.23 4.83 5.42
C PHE A 5 2.49 4.02 5.13
N VAL A 6 2.50 2.79 5.65
CA VAL A 6 3.34 1.73 5.11
C VAL A 6 2.40 0.69 4.52
N ILE A 7 2.52 0.49 3.21
CA ILE A 7 1.67 -0.41 2.44
C ILE A 7 2.53 -1.59 2.00
N ILE A 8 2.13 -2.80 2.37
CA ILE A 8 2.87 -4.01 2.04
C ILE A 8 1.99 -4.88 1.14
N PHE A 9 2.56 -5.41 0.07
CA PHE A 9 1.89 -6.32 -0.85
C PHE A 9 2.63 -7.65 -0.87
N GLU A 10 1.89 -8.74 -0.95
CA GLU A 10 2.46 -10.02 -1.37
C GLU A 10 2.88 -9.95 -2.85
N ASN A 11 4.09 -10.42 -3.15
CA ASN A 11 4.68 -10.46 -4.48
C ASN A 11 4.66 -11.88 -5.07
N ARG A 12 3.45 -12.38 -5.31
CA ARG A 12 3.24 -13.75 -5.84
C ARG A 12 3.78 -13.92 -7.27
N ALA A 13 3.83 -12.83 -8.03
CA ALA A 13 4.38 -12.80 -9.37
C ALA A 13 5.92 -12.74 -9.41
N GLY A 14 6.60 -12.59 -8.26
CA GLY A 14 8.06 -12.55 -8.18
C GLY A 14 8.68 -11.36 -8.93
N ARG A 15 8.00 -10.21 -8.93
CA ARG A 15 8.48 -8.98 -9.57
C ARG A 15 9.72 -8.45 -8.87
N THR A 16 10.68 -7.93 -9.63
CA THR A 16 11.87 -7.32 -9.02
C THR A 16 11.58 -5.89 -8.58
N GLU A 17 12.42 -5.38 -7.68
CA GLU A 17 12.34 -4.00 -7.21
C GLU A 17 12.44 -3.00 -8.37
N GLU A 18 13.29 -3.26 -9.36
CA GLU A 18 13.44 -2.40 -10.55
C GLU A 18 12.20 -2.43 -11.45
N GLU A 19 11.53 -3.58 -11.59
CA GLU A 19 10.29 -3.68 -12.37
C GLU A 19 9.17 -2.86 -11.73
N ILE A 20 9.05 -2.95 -10.40
CA ILE A 20 8.03 -2.26 -9.62
C ILE A 20 8.30 -0.76 -9.64
N ASN A 21 9.52 -0.32 -9.33
CA ASN A 21 9.87 1.10 -9.35
C ASN A 21 9.80 1.71 -10.77
N ARG A 22 10.06 0.93 -11.83
CA ARG A 22 9.84 1.42 -13.21
C ARG A 22 8.36 1.66 -13.51
N THR A 23 7.47 0.85 -12.94
CA THR A 23 6.03 0.86 -13.23
C THR A 23 5.26 1.83 -12.33
N PHE A 24 5.60 1.85 -11.04
CA PHE A 24 4.88 2.56 -9.98
C PHE A 24 5.76 3.52 -9.18
N GLY A 25 7.05 3.60 -9.46
CA GLY A 25 7.94 4.55 -8.81
C GLY A 25 7.58 5.98 -9.23
N THR A 26 7.45 6.86 -8.24
CA THR A 26 7.09 8.27 -8.47
C THR A 26 8.32 9.17 -8.64
N GLY A 27 9.54 8.61 -8.55
CA GLY A 27 10.81 9.34 -8.75
C GLY A 27 11.18 10.30 -7.61
N CYS A 28 10.47 10.27 -6.48
CA CYS A 28 10.71 11.11 -5.32
C CYS A 28 10.95 10.26 -4.06
N ILE A 29 12.13 10.35 -3.45
CA ILE A 29 12.47 9.68 -2.18
C ILE A 29 11.62 10.33 -1.04
N PRO A 30 11.00 9.56 -0.12
CA PRO A 30 11.18 8.13 0.17
C PRO A 30 10.12 7.20 -0.44
N ASN A 31 9.49 7.58 -1.56
CA ASN A 31 8.43 6.78 -2.20
C ASN A 31 8.96 5.59 -3.03
N GLU A 32 10.18 5.10 -2.75
CA GLU A 32 10.73 3.94 -3.45
C GLU A 32 10.12 2.65 -2.89
N TRP A 33 9.80 1.73 -3.80
CA TRP A 33 9.30 0.41 -3.44
C TRP A 33 10.48 -0.46 -3.03
N VAL A 34 10.33 -1.21 -1.93
CA VAL A 34 11.39 -2.08 -1.39
C VAL A 34 10.91 -3.52 -1.37
N CYS A 35 11.64 -4.42 -2.02
CA CYS A 35 11.34 -5.86 -1.97
C CYS A 35 11.98 -6.51 -0.74
N PHE A 36 11.27 -7.43 -0.10
CA PHE A 36 11.83 -8.20 1.03
C PHE A 36 11.22 -9.60 1.10
N SER A 37 11.86 -10.48 1.89
CA SER A 37 11.37 -11.84 2.16
C SER A 37 11.00 -12.00 3.64
N TYR A 38 9.88 -12.66 3.92
CA TYR A 38 9.43 -12.91 5.30
C TYR A 38 8.66 -14.23 5.37
N GLU A 39 8.97 -15.07 6.35
CA GLU A 39 8.32 -16.39 6.55
C GLU A 39 8.21 -17.26 5.27
N GLY A 40 9.18 -17.16 4.37
CA GLY A 40 9.19 -17.90 3.10
C GLY A 40 8.34 -17.29 1.96
N GLY A 41 7.69 -16.16 2.21
CA GLY A 41 7.01 -15.34 1.21
C GLY A 41 7.87 -14.19 0.69
N SER A 42 7.52 -13.66 -0.48
CA SER A 42 8.09 -12.44 -1.06
C SER A 42 7.09 -11.30 -0.97
N TYR A 43 7.56 -10.13 -0.57
CA TYR A 43 6.73 -8.95 -0.32
C TYR A 43 7.37 -7.69 -0.88
N VAL A 44 6.55 -6.66 -1.03
CA VAL A 44 6.99 -5.32 -1.43
C VAL A 44 6.37 -4.30 -0.50
N SER A 45 7.21 -3.44 0.07
CA SER A 45 6.82 -2.33 0.94
C SER A 45 6.83 -1.02 0.15
N TRP A 46 5.87 -0.15 0.44
CA TRP A 46 5.80 1.22 -0.04
C TRP A 46 5.42 2.15 1.11
N CYS A 47 6.34 3.03 1.49
CA CYS A 47 6.09 4.10 2.45
C CYS A 47 5.64 5.35 1.68
N VAL A 48 4.39 5.78 1.89
CA VAL A 48 3.80 6.87 1.11
C VAL A 48 3.27 7.98 2.01
N THR A 49 3.55 9.21 1.59
CA THR A 49 2.82 10.40 2.03
C THR A 49 1.66 10.59 1.04
N PRO A 50 0.42 10.47 1.50
CA PRO A 50 -0.11 11.32 2.56
C PRO A 50 -0.29 10.60 3.91
N ARG A 51 -0.63 11.39 4.93
CA ARG A 51 -0.81 10.90 6.30
C ARG A 51 -1.86 9.81 6.39
N TYR A 52 -1.63 8.83 7.26
CA TYR A 52 -2.53 7.73 7.61
C TYR A 52 -3.96 8.24 7.89
N PHE A 53 -4.97 7.58 7.32
CA PHE A 53 -6.39 7.86 7.51
C PHE A 53 -7.21 6.57 7.42
N TYR A 54 -8.44 6.59 7.93
CA TYR A 54 -9.37 5.46 7.81
C TYR A 54 -10.34 5.67 6.64
N PRO A 55 -10.75 4.60 5.93
CA PRO A 55 -11.72 4.69 4.83
C PRO A 55 -13.02 5.41 5.19
N GLU A 56 -13.49 5.24 6.43
CA GLU A 56 -14.73 5.82 6.93
C GLU A 56 -14.63 7.33 7.18
N ASP A 57 -13.43 7.83 7.48
CA ASP A 57 -13.20 9.25 7.75
C ASP A 57 -13.12 10.06 6.45
N ASP A 58 -12.61 9.46 5.37
CA ASP A 58 -12.39 10.11 4.09
C ASP A 58 -12.55 9.13 2.90
N PRO A 59 -13.81 8.86 2.49
CA PRO A 59 -14.10 7.87 1.45
C PRO A 59 -13.58 8.29 0.08
N GLU A 60 -13.43 9.60 -0.17
CA GLU A 60 -12.90 10.12 -1.43
C GLU A 60 -11.40 9.82 -1.54
N ARG A 61 -10.63 10.15 -0.50
CA ARG A 61 -9.20 9.82 -0.44
C ARG A 61 -8.96 8.32 -0.40
N TRP A 62 -9.84 7.57 0.26
CA TRP A 62 -9.78 6.12 0.21
C TRP A 62 -9.97 5.59 -1.20
N GLU A 63 -10.98 6.06 -1.93
CA GLU A 63 -11.22 5.59 -3.31
C GLU A 63 -10.04 5.90 -4.23
N ALA A 64 -9.43 7.08 -4.10
CA ALA A 64 -8.21 7.44 -4.82
C ALA A 64 -7.05 6.46 -4.54
N LEU A 65 -6.88 6.05 -3.27
CA LEU A 65 -5.86 5.08 -2.87
C LEU A 65 -6.22 3.66 -3.30
N ARG A 66 -7.45 3.22 -3.06
CA ARG A 66 -7.97 1.87 -3.35
C ARG A 66 -7.73 1.47 -4.81
N LYS A 67 -8.03 2.37 -5.76
CA LYS A 67 -7.76 2.12 -7.19
C LYS A 67 -6.29 1.78 -7.45
N PHE A 68 -5.39 2.52 -6.82
CA PHE A 68 -3.95 2.27 -6.93
C PHE A 68 -3.56 0.94 -6.29
N LEU A 69 -4.07 0.67 -5.08
CA LEU A 69 -3.83 -0.58 -4.36
C LEU A 69 -4.26 -1.80 -5.17
N VAL A 70 -5.47 -1.78 -5.72
CA VAL A 70 -5.99 -2.89 -6.54
C VAL A 70 -5.11 -3.11 -7.78
N ARG A 71 -4.72 -2.03 -8.48
CA ARG A 71 -3.86 -2.15 -9.66
C ARG A 71 -2.48 -2.74 -9.33
N VAL A 72 -1.86 -2.29 -8.24
CA VAL A 72 -0.57 -2.83 -7.78
C VAL A 72 -0.71 -4.29 -7.38
N ARG A 73 -1.76 -4.63 -6.63
CA ARG A 73 -2.08 -6.00 -6.23
C ARG A 73 -2.20 -6.93 -7.45
N GLU A 74 -2.93 -6.51 -8.48
CA GLU A 74 -3.05 -7.28 -9.73
C GLU A 74 -1.70 -7.49 -10.42
N PHE A 75 -0.86 -6.44 -10.50
CA PHE A 75 0.47 -6.51 -11.09
C PHE A 75 1.41 -7.50 -10.35
N LEU A 76 1.26 -7.58 -9.02
CA LEU A 76 2.02 -8.45 -8.13
C LEU A 76 1.43 -9.87 -7.99
N GLY A 77 0.32 -10.18 -8.66
CA GLY A 77 -0.25 -11.53 -8.72
C GLY A 77 -1.41 -11.80 -7.76
N GLY A 78 -2.12 -10.76 -7.29
CA GLY A 78 -3.41 -10.89 -6.61
C GLY A 78 -3.35 -11.28 -5.14
N GLY A 79 -2.18 -11.19 -4.49
CA GLY A 79 -1.99 -11.55 -3.09
C GLY A 79 -2.61 -10.57 -2.09
N GLU A 80 -2.32 -10.75 -0.81
CA GLU A 80 -2.83 -9.87 0.25
C GLU A 80 -2.15 -8.48 0.23
N ILE A 81 -2.88 -7.49 0.72
CA ILE A 81 -2.39 -6.13 0.98
C ILE A 81 -2.45 -5.91 2.48
N TYR A 82 -1.40 -5.35 3.08
CA TYR A 82 -1.35 -5.01 4.49
C TYR A 82 -1.11 -3.51 4.66
N LEU A 83 -1.85 -2.89 5.59
CA LEU A 83 -1.75 -1.46 5.88
C LEU A 83 -1.26 -1.23 7.30
N GLY A 84 -0.07 -0.64 7.41
CA GLY A 84 0.54 -0.20 8.65
C GLY A 84 0.89 1.28 8.62
N ASN A 85 1.77 1.66 9.53
CA ASN A 85 2.28 3.02 9.59
C ASN A 85 3.79 3.06 9.83
N ASP A 86 4.41 4.18 9.50
CA ASP A 86 5.87 4.36 9.56
C ASP A 86 6.45 4.37 10.99
N VAL A 87 5.63 4.57 12.02
CA VAL A 87 6.09 4.47 13.41
C VAL A 87 6.43 3.03 13.78
N ILE A 88 5.64 2.07 13.28
CA ILE A 88 5.73 0.66 13.66
C ILE A 88 6.38 -0.18 12.56
N ASN A 89 5.95 0.01 11.31
CA ASN A 89 6.19 -0.90 10.17
C ASN A 89 7.18 -0.38 9.12
N LEU A 90 7.90 0.72 9.37
CA LEU A 90 8.89 1.22 8.40
C LEU A 90 10.07 0.26 8.18
N MET A 91 10.35 -0.59 9.17
CA MET A 91 11.43 -1.55 9.13
C MET A 91 11.11 -2.74 8.24
N THR A 92 12.12 -3.29 7.58
CA THR A 92 12.06 -4.61 6.96
C THR A 92 12.49 -5.69 7.95
N PRO A 93 12.30 -6.99 7.64
CA PRO A 93 12.84 -8.08 8.48
C PRO A 93 14.37 -8.00 8.68
N GLU A 94 15.11 -7.41 7.74
CA GLU A 94 16.56 -7.25 7.83
C GLU A 94 16.97 -6.19 8.86
N ASP A 95 16.07 -5.25 9.16
CA ASP A 95 16.26 -4.20 10.16
C ASP A 95 15.84 -4.64 11.58
N ALA A 96 15.27 -5.84 11.72
CA ALA A 96 14.81 -6.36 13.00
C ALA A 96 15.98 -6.57 13.98
N THR A 97 15.80 -6.17 15.23
CA THR A 97 16.79 -6.34 16.31
C THR A 97 16.24 -7.25 17.40
N GLU A 98 17.09 -7.68 18.34
CA GLU A 98 16.66 -8.51 19.50
C GLU A 98 15.52 -7.85 20.30
N ASP A 99 15.43 -6.51 20.30
CA ASP A 99 14.41 -5.74 21.01
C ASP A 99 13.23 -5.31 20.14
N ARG A 100 13.27 -5.60 18.83
CA ARG A 100 12.25 -5.12 17.87
C ARG A 100 12.05 -6.10 16.73
N GLU A 101 11.04 -6.95 16.89
CA GLU A 101 10.63 -7.91 15.87
C GLU A 101 9.86 -7.24 14.72
N PHE A 102 10.07 -7.75 13.52
CA PHE A 102 9.24 -7.43 12.36
C PHE A 102 7.99 -8.32 12.35
N PHE A 103 6.85 -7.71 12.06
CA PHE A 103 5.60 -8.40 11.79
C PHE A 103 4.83 -7.67 10.69
N LEU A 104 4.05 -8.42 9.92
CA LEU A 104 3.13 -7.85 8.94
C LEU A 104 1.98 -7.13 9.67
N PRO A 105 1.56 -5.94 9.21
CA PRO A 105 0.39 -5.27 9.78
C PRO A 105 -0.90 -6.01 9.40
N MET A 106 -2.05 -5.48 9.81
CA MET A 106 -3.33 -6.09 9.50
C MET A 106 -3.57 -6.10 7.98
N ALA A 107 -4.02 -7.25 7.47
CA ALA A 107 -4.46 -7.37 6.09
C ALA A 107 -5.69 -6.47 5.84
N VAL A 108 -5.72 -5.81 4.69
CA VAL A 108 -6.86 -5.02 4.25
C VAL A 108 -8.02 -5.97 3.95
N PRO A 109 -9.19 -5.79 4.58
CA PRO A 109 -10.36 -6.60 4.27
C PRO A 109 -10.76 -6.47 2.79
N GLU A 110 -11.15 -7.57 2.15
CA GLU A 110 -11.55 -7.57 0.74
C GLU A 110 -12.70 -6.62 0.44
N GLU A 111 -13.64 -6.47 1.39
CA GLU A 111 -14.75 -5.53 1.28
C GLU A 111 -14.30 -4.07 1.08
N TRP A 112 -13.12 -3.69 1.57
CA TRP A 112 -12.58 -2.35 1.40
C TRP A 112 -11.92 -2.14 0.03
N LEU A 113 -11.61 -3.24 -0.67
CA LEU A 113 -10.98 -3.22 -1.99
C LEU A 113 -12.00 -3.30 -3.13
N LEU A 114 -13.24 -3.70 -2.85
CA LEU A 114 -14.33 -3.71 -3.81
C LEU A 114 -14.61 -2.31 -4.37
N GLU A 115 -14.98 -2.26 -5.65
CA GLU A 115 -15.45 -1.01 -6.24
C GLU A 115 -16.75 -0.55 -5.55
N PRO A 116 -16.89 0.76 -5.26
CA PRO A 116 -18.13 1.30 -4.72
C PRO A 116 -19.27 1.13 -5.72
N ASP A 117 -20.48 0.86 -5.23
CA ASP A 117 -21.65 0.77 -6.11
C ASP A 117 -21.96 2.15 -6.70
N ALA A 118 -21.72 2.29 -8.01
CA ALA A 118 -21.90 3.54 -8.74
C ALA A 118 -23.34 4.09 -8.70
N LYS A 119 -24.34 3.28 -8.35
CA LYS A 119 -25.72 3.75 -8.15
C LYS A 119 -25.91 4.46 -6.82
N SER A 120 -25.29 3.96 -5.75
CA SER A 120 -25.39 4.53 -4.42
C SER A 120 -24.35 5.61 -4.15
N GLN A 121 -23.17 5.53 -4.77
CA GLN A 121 -22.04 6.46 -4.56
C GLN A 121 -21.45 6.92 -5.91
N PRO A 122 -22.22 7.64 -6.75
CA PRO A 122 -21.77 8.08 -8.08
C PRO A 122 -20.61 9.07 -8.05
N GLU A 123 -20.42 9.79 -6.95
CA GLU A 123 -19.30 10.72 -6.73
C GLU A 123 -17.95 10.00 -6.69
N LEU A 124 -17.88 8.85 -6.00
CA LEU A 124 -16.65 8.05 -5.88
C LEU A 124 -16.20 7.48 -7.23
N ALA A 125 -17.14 7.17 -8.13
CA ALA A 125 -16.83 6.64 -9.45
C ALA A 125 -15.96 7.61 -10.30
N ARG A 126 -16.02 8.92 -10.02
CA ARG A 126 -15.31 9.96 -10.79
C ARG A 126 -13.88 10.19 -10.33
N ILE A 127 -13.57 9.80 -9.09
CA ILE A 127 -12.28 10.05 -8.45
C ILE A 127 -11.18 9.32 -9.22
N GLN A 128 -10.10 10.02 -9.54
CA GLN A 128 -8.96 9.42 -10.19
C GLN A 128 -8.02 8.78 -9.19
N GLU A 129 -7.26 7.81 -9.68
CA GLU A 129 -6.22 7.15 -8.89
C GLU A 129 -5.22 8.18 -8.34
N LEU A 130 -4.91 8.08 -7.04
CA LEU A 130 -4.00 8.96 -6.30
C LEU A 130 -4.37 10.46 -6.31
N GLU A 131 -5.58 10.81 -6.74
CA GLU A 131 -6.06 12.20 -6.76
C GLU A 131 -6.03 12.82 -5.34
N GLY A 132 -5.30 13.92 -5.20
CA GLY A 132 -5.16 14.63 -3.92
C GLY A 132 -4.31 13.92 -2.85
N LEU A 133 -3.68 12.79 -3.18
CA LEU A 133 -2.85 12.01 -2.24
C LEU A 133 -1.36 12.31 -2.37
N ILE A 134 -0.85 12.41 -3.59
CA ILE A 134 0.57 12.63 -3.87
C ILE A 134 0.75 14.04 -4.47
N TRP A 135 1.69 14.81 -3.92
CA TRP A 135 2.01 16.19 -4.30
C TRP A 135 3.34 16.28 -5.01
#